data_AF-A0A7J4GEQ1-F1
#
_entry.id   AF-A0A7J4GEQ1-F1
#
_cell.length_a   1.000
_cell.length_b   1.000
_cell.length_c   1.000
_cell.angle_alpha   90.00
_cell.angle_beta   90.00
_cell.angle_gamma   90.00
#
_symmetry.space_group_name_H-M   'P 1'
#
loop_
_entity.id
_entity.type
_entity.pdbx_description
1 polymer ?
#
loop_
_entity_poly.entity_id
_entity_poly.type
_entity_poly.pdbx_seq_one_letter_code
_entity_poly.pdbx_strand_id
1 'polypeptide(L)'
;MTPTIAILGSDLQTLACAHTILDELPTTLIHIIVKEAEFGLMSEGPGLLERDSWPILPESWLSDFQFQQPGETSTAIRRSWLEKACAIHLTSRGVIFHLLSDCSITTKDYLITIQVKGGGHSNQQSILVDGVLDLRVEGMKHDLWEGGIRLGELKGVGIEGVRPDFLIETWWKGEEPTGVNWLQRMQWRGKDPRRSMSDDIHNGVAIARSFLEHNDAAETLRRGVKHATS
;
A
#
# COMPACT_ATOMS: atom_id res chain seq x y z
N MET A 1 1.40 15.18 23.42
CA MET A 1 0.26 15.32 22.49
C MET A 1 0.37 14.17 21.50
N THR A 2 -0.75 13.54 21.16
CA THR A 2 -0.73 12.42 20.22
C THR A 2 -0.59 12.95 18.80
N PRO A 3 0.39 12.48 18.01
CA PRO A 3 0.61 12.91 16.62
C PRO A 3 -0.61 12.53 15.77
N THR A 4 -1.08 13.39 14.88
CA THR A 4 -2.11 13.04 13.90
C THR A 4 -1.59 13.22 12.48
N ILE A 5 -1.52 12.14 11.70
CA ILE A 5 -1.02 12.15 10.31
C ILE A 5 -2.11 11.67 9.37
N ALA A 6 -2.30 12.37 8.24
CA ALA A 6 -3.09 11.86 7.13
C ALA A 6 -2.19 11.30 6.02
N ILE A 7 -2.54 10.12 5.50
CA ILE A 7 -1.88 9.51 4.33
C ILE A 7 -2.94 9.32 3.24
N LEU A 8 -2.65 9.80 2.04
CA LEU A 8 -3.54 9.69 0.88
C LEU A 8 -2.90 8.69 -0.10
N GLY A 9 -3.57 7.57 -0.38
CA GLY A 9 -3.02 6.53 -1.27
C GLY A 9 -3.61 5.15 -0.97
N SER A 10 -3.64 4.28 -1.97
CA SER A 10 -4.40 3.02 -1.95
C SER A 10 -3.57 1.76 -2.25
N ASP A 11 -2.24 1.87 -2.20
CA ASP A 11 -1.31 0.81 -2.60
C ASP A 11 -0.46 0.27 -1.44
N LEU A 12 0.34 -0.76 -1.74
CA LEU A 12 1.26 -1.38 -0.80
C LEU A 12 2.31 -0.37 -0.26
N GLN A 13 2.70 0.64 -1.05
CA GLN A 13 3.59 1.71 -0.61
C GLN A 13 2.96 2.50 0.54
N THR A 14 1.66 2.82 0.41
CA THR A 14 0.89 3.51 1.45
C THR A 14 0.81 2.68 2.73
N LEU A 15 0.54 1.38 2.62
CA LEU A 15 0.47 0.48 3.77
C LEU A 15 1.82 0.33 4.47
N ALA A 16 2.91 0.13 3.71
CA ALA A 16 4.27 0.04 4.23
C ALA A 16 4.69 1.35 4.94
N CYS A 17 4.30 2.50 4.38
CA CYS A 17 4.53 3.80 4.98
C CYS A 17 3.86 3.92 6.36
N ALA A 18 2.57 3.58 6.45
CA ALA A 18 1.83 3.64 7.71
C ALA A 18 2.40 2.70 8.78
N HIS A 19 2.74 1.46 8.41
CA HIS A 19 3.38 0.53 9.34
C HIS A 19 4.71 1.06 9.85
N THR A 20 5.56 1.59 8.96
CA THR A 20 6.85 2.15 9.33
C THR A 20 6.70 3.31 10.31
N ILE A 21 5.73 4.21 10.08
CA ILE A 21 5.45 5.32 11.01
C ILE A 21 5.05 4.79 12.39
N LEU A 22 4.20 3.76 12.46
CA LEU A 22 3.76 3.19 13.73
C LEU A 22 4.83 2.32 14.41
N ASP A 23 5.80 1.80 13.67
CA ASP A 23 6.94 1.08 14.26
C ASP A 23 7.88 2.07 14.97
N GLU A 24 8.10 3.25 14.37
CA GLU A 24 8.97 4.30 14.93
C GLU A 24 8.25 5.17 15.98
N LEU A 25 6.94 5.44 15.78
CA LEU A 25 6.10 6.27 16.65
C LEU A 25 4.74 5.58 16.91
N PRO A 26 4.69 4.57 17.82
CA PRO A 26 3.52 3.72 18.02
C PRO A 26 2.25 4.42 18.47
N THR A 27 2.37 5.62 19.05
CA THR A 27 1.21 6.38 19.52
C THR A 27 0.56 7.23 18.43
N THR A 28 1.14 7.34 17.23
CA THR A 28 0.60 8.18 16.15
C THR A 28 -0.82 7.77 15.75
N LEU A 29 -1.75 8.73 15.72
CA LEU A 29 -3.05 8.58 15.09
C LEU A 29 -2.92 8.76 13.58
N ILE A 30 -3.13 7.70 12.81
CA ILE A 30 -3.04 7.74 11.35
C ILE A 30 -4.44 7.65 10.74
N HIS A 31 -4.73 8.57 9.83
CA HIS A 31 -5.87 8.51 8.93
C HIS A 31 -5.40 8.13 7.52
N ILE A 32 -5.92 7.06 6.95
CA ILE A 32 -5.69 6.69 5.54
C ILE A 32 -6.96 6.99 4.76
N ILE A 33 -6.85 7.76 3.69
CA ILE A 33 -8.01 8.18 2.87
C ILE A 33 -7.85 7.61 1.46
N VAL A 34 -8.86 6.86 1.02
CA VAL A 34 -8.87 6.13 -0.25
C VAL A 34 -10.22 6.18 -0.93
N LYS A 35 -10.20 6.18 -2.27
CA LYS A 35 -11.42 6.24 -3.10
C LYS A 35 -12.07 4.87 -3.26
N GLU A 36 -11.30 3.82 -3.06
CA GLU A 36 -11.67 2.43 -3.21
C GLU A 36 -12.52 1.94 -2.04
N ALA A 37 -13.35 0.92 -2.29
CA ALA A 37 -14.19 0.32 -1.26
C ALA A 37 -13.42 -0.59 -0.28
N GLU A 38 -12.28 -1.11 -0.70
CA GLU A 38 -11.33 -1.88 0.12
C GLU A 38 -9.94 -1.80 -0.54
N PHE A 39 -8.89 -2.01 0.24
CA PHE A 39 -7.54 -2.23 -0.31
C PHE A 39 -7.50 -3.54 -1.11
N GLY A 40 -6.81 -3.51 -2.25
CA GLY A 40 -6.69 -4.68 -3.13
C GLY A 40 -7.95 -5.05 -3.93
N LEU A 41 -9.00 -4.22 -3.97
CA LEU A 41 -10.20 -4.49 -4.79
C LEU A 41 -9.96 -4.28 -6.27
N MET A 42 -9.36 -3.14 -6.61
CA MET A 42 -9.30 -2.63 -7.98
C MET A 42 -7.86 -2.63 -8.49
N SER A 43 -7.69 -3.06 -9.74
CA SER A 43 -6.40 -3.18 -10.43
C SER A 43 -5.36 -3.96 -9.63
N GLU A 44 -5.49 -5.29 -9.60
CA GLU A 44 -4.49 -6.19 -9.00
C GLU A 44 -3.14 -5.99 -9.71
N GLY A 45 -2.21 -5.35 -9.01
CA GLY A 45 -0.84 -5.17 -9.48
C GLY A 45 -0.03 -6.47 -9.40
N PRO A 46 1.21 -6.47 -9.90
CA PRO A 46 2.05 -7.67 -9.92
C PRO A 46 2.31 -8.21 -8.51
N GLY A 47 2.03 -9.49 -8.33
CA GLY A 47 2.34 -10.30 -7.16
C GLY A 47 3.57 -11.19 -7.35
N LEU A 48 4.38 -10.92 -8.37
CA LEU A 48 5.61 -11.66 -8.66
C LEU A 48 6.66 -11.50 -7.56
N LEU A 49 7.35 -12.58 -7.24
CA LEU A 49 8.42 -12.63 -6.25
C LEU A 49 9.76 -12.85 -6.94
N GLU A 50 10.79 -12.11 -6.50
CA GLU A 50 12.16 -12.47 -6.83
C GLU A 50 12.54 -13.76 -6.09
N ARG A 51 13.47 -14.53 -6.67
CA ARG A 51 13.94 -15.78 -6.06
C ARG A 51 14.52 -15.49 -4.67
N ASP A 52 14.16 -16.32 -3.70
CA ASP A 52 14.63 -16.23 -2.31
C ASP A 52 14.36 -14.87 -1.63
N SER A 53 13.35 -14.11 -2.12
CA SER A 53 13.00 -12.78 -1.58
C SER A 53 11.96 -12.81 -0.47
N TRP A 54 11.30 -13.96 -0.24
CA TRP A 54 10.31 -14.10 0.82
C TRP A 54 10.98 -14.36 2.19
N PRO A 55 10.57 -13.70 3.29
CA PRO A 55 9.50 -12.69 3.37
C PRO A 55 9.93 -11.31 2.84
N ILE A 56 9.03 -10.65 2.09
CA ILE A 56 9.29 -9.32 1.49
C ILE A 56 8.98 -8.14 2.43
N LEU A 57 8.36 -8.41 3.58
CA LEU A 57 8.02 -7.43 4.62
C LEU A 57 8.05 -8.10 6.01
N PRO A 58 8.09 -7.35 7.12
CA PRO A 58 8.05 -7.91 8.47
C PRO A 58 6.77 -8.71 8.74
N GLU A 59 6.88 -9.90 9.34
CA GLU A 59 5.71 -10.71 9.71
C GLU A 59 4.77 -9.96 10.68
N SER A 60 5.32 -9.08 11.51
CA SER A 60 4.56 -8.19 12.41
C SER A 60 3.70 -7.16 11.68
N TRP A 61 3.75 -7.08 10.34
CA TRP A 61 2.86 -6.23 9.55
C TRP A 61 1.67 -6.99 9.00
N LEU A 62 1.66 -8.33 9.10
CA LEU A 62 0.58 -9.17 8.60
C LEU A 62 -0.40 -9.51 9.71
N SER A 63 -1.69 -9.51 9.36
CA SER A 63 -2.73 -10.07 10.22
C SER A 63 -2.85 -11.58 10.02
N ASP A 64 -3.59 -12.25 10.91
CA ASP A 64 -3.98 -13.67 10.77
C ASP A 64 -4.94 -13.94 9.59
N PHE A 65 -5.18 -12.93 8.74
CA PHE A 65 -5.89 -13.12 7.49
C PHE A 65 -5.20 -14.23 6.70
N GLN A 66 -5.98 -15.19 6.21
CA GLN A 66 -5.49 -16.38 5.48
C GLN A 66 -4.95 -16.01 4.09
N PHE A 67 -3.90 -15.21 4.07
CA PHE A 67 -3.08 -14.96 2.91
C PHE A 67 -2.31 -16.26 2.58
N GLN A 68 -2.39 -16.68 1.32
CA GLN A 68 -1.68 -17.84 0.82
C GLN A 68 -0.18 -17.55 0.80
N GLN A 69 0.53 -17.92 1.87
CA GLN A 69 1.98 -17.78 1.93
C GLN A 69 2.64 -18.58 0.79
N PRO A 70 3.70 -18.02 0.15
CA PRO A 70 4.43 -18.73 -0.88
C PRO A 70 5.14 -19.96 -0.31
N GLY A 71 5.02 -21.10 -1.00
CA GLY A 71 5.81 -22.29 -0.73
C GLY A 71 7.16 -22.25 -1.47
N GLU A 72 7.97 -23.30 -1.32
CA GLU A 72 9.30 -23.40 -1.93
C GLU A 72 9.31 -23.24 -3.46
N THR A 73 8.22 -23.62 -4.13
CA THR A 73 8.08 -23.54 -5.58
C THR A 73 7.30 -22.32 -6.05
N SER A 74 6.75 -21.52 -5.12
CA SER A 74 5.96 -20.34 -5.45
C SER A 74 6.87 -19.19 -5.88
N THR A 75 6.52 -18.56 -7.00
CA THR A 75 7.22 -17.38 -7.53
C THR A 75 6.28 -16.19 -7.73
N ALA A 76 5.03 -16.32 -7.28
CA ALA A 76 4.07 -15.23 -7.17
C ALA A 76 3.13 -15.46 -5.98
N ILE A 77 2.43 -14.41 -5.59
CA ILE A 77 1.32 -14.42 -4.64
C ILE A 77 0.17 -13.54 -5.16
N ARG A 78 -0.97 -13.56 -4.49
CA ARG A 78 -2.04 -12.58 -4.73
C ARG A 78 -1.68 -11.27 -4.04
N ARG A 79 -1.19 -10.28 -4.78
CA ARG A 79 -0.83 -8.96 -4.23
C ARG A 79 -1.98 -8.33 -3.45
N SER A 80 -3.19 -8.40 -3.98
CA SER A 80 -4.41 -7.89 -3.33
C SER A 80 -4.65 -8.51 -1.96
N TRP A 81 -4.30 -9.79 -1.76
CA TRP A 81 -4.46 -10.48 -0.48
C TRP A 81 -3.39 -10.06 0.52
N LEU A 82 -2.16 -9.81 0.06
CA LEU A 82 -1.10 -9.24 0.88
C LEU A 82 -1.50 -7.84 1.38
N GLU A 83 -1.97 -6.97 0.48
CA GLU A 83 -2.41 -5.62 0.81
C GLU A 83 -3.58 -5.65 1.82
N LYS A 84 -4.55 -6.55 1.65
CA LYS A 84 -5.62 -6.77 2.63
C LYS A 84 -5.09 -7.21 3.99
N ALA A 85 -4.17 -8.16 4.03
CA ALA A 85 -3.58 -8.64 5.28
C ALA A 85 -2.87 -7.51 6.05
N CYS A 86 -2.12 -6.65 5.36
CA CYS A 86 -1.50 -5.46 5.93
C CYS A 86 -2.53 -4.42 6.42
N ALA A 87 -3.53 -4.09 5.59
CA ALA A 87 -4.56 -3.11 5.94
C ALA A 87 -5.39 -3.53 7.18
N ILE A 88 -5.73 -4.81 7.28
CA ILE A 88 -6.40 -5.38 8.46
C ILE A 88 -5.51 -5.21 9.70
N HIS A 89 -4.21 -5.50 9.59
CA HIS A 89 -3.30 -5.35 10.71
C HIS A 89 -3.15 -3.88 11.14
N LEU A 90 -3.06 -2.93 10.20
CA LEU A 90 -3.09 -1.50 10.52
C LEU A 90 -4.34 -1.09 11.31
N THR A 91 -5.50 -1.66 10.97
CA THR A 91 -6.74 -1.40 11.72
C THR A 91 -6.61 -1.87 13.18
N SER A 92 -6.01 -3.04 13.43
CA SER A 92 -5.72 -3.49 14.81
C SER A 92 -4.70 -2.62 15.54
N ARG A 93 -3.87 -1.88 14.80
CA ARG A 93 -2.91 -0.89 15.34
C ARG A 93 -3.53 0.51 15.53
N GLY A 94 -4.84 0.67 15.31
CA GLY A 94 -5.57 1.92 15.54
C GLY A 94 -5.61 2.89 14.35
N VAL A 95 -5.19 2.46 13.16
CA VAL A 95 -5.35 3.28 11.94
C VAL A 95 -6.82 3.42 11.56
N ILE A 96 -7.23 4.64 11.20
CA ILE A 96 -8.58 4.95 10.74
C ILE A 96 -8.58 5.02 9.21
N PHE A 97 -9.29 4.10 8.58
CA PHE A 97 -9.49 4.10 7.13
C PHE A 97 -10.77 4.85 6.74
N HIS A 98 -10.63 5.84 5.87
CA HIS A 98 -11.71 6.54 5.19
C HIS A 98 -11.85 5.98 3.78
N LEU A 99 -12.62 4.91 3.64
CA LEU A 99 -12.90 4.25 2.36
C LEU A 99 -13.95 5.02 1.55
N LEU A 100 -14.02 4.78 0.23
CA LEU A 100 -14.96 5.46 -0.68
C LEU A 100 -14.95 6.99 -0.52
N SER A 101 -13.79 7.56 -0.23
CA SER A 101 -13.63 8.95 0.16
C SER A 101 -12.58 9.65 -0.69
N ASP A 102 -12.89 10.89 -1.08
CA ASP A 102 -11.93 11.85 -1.60
C ASP A 102 -11.65 12.92 -0.54
N CYS A 103 -10.61 13.71 -0.72
CA CYS A 103 -10.33 14.81 0.18
C CYS A 103 -9.65 16.00 -0.49
N SER A 104 -9.81 17.17 0.14
CA SER A 104 -9.02 18.37 -0.14
C SER A 104 -8.20 18.78 1.08
N ILE A 105 -6.98 19.25 0.84
CA ILE A 105 -6.06 19.72 1.87
C ILE A 105 -6.08 21.25 1.88
N THR A 106 -6.19 21.85 3.07
CA THR A 106 -6.05 23.29 3.27
C THR A 106 -5.04 23.55 4.38
N THR A 107 -4.11 24.48 4.15
CA THR A 107 -3.17 24.96 5.17
C THR A 107 -3.43 26.43 5.45
N LYS A 108 -3.73 26.77 6.70
CA LYS A 108 -3.95 28.15 7.16
C LYS A 108 -3.37 28.33 8.55
N ASP A 109 -2.62 29.42 8.77
CA ASP A 109 -2.04 29.75 10.08
C ASP A 109 -1.24 28.59 10.71
N TYR A 110 -0.45 27.87 9.88
CA TYR A 110 0.32 26.67 10.24
C TYR A 110 -0.51 25.44 10.63
N LEU A 111 -1.84 25.50 10.53
CA LEU A 111 -2.74 24.37 10.75
C LEU A 111 -3.07 23.70 9.42
N ILE A 112 -2.90 22.37 9.37
CA ILE A 112 -3.27 21.56 8.21
C ILE A 112 -4.62 20.91 8.47
N THR A 113 -5.57 21.12 7.57
CA THR A 113 -6.92 20.57 7.66
C THR A 113 -7.22 19.72 6.42
N ILE A 114 -7.70 18.50 6.66
CA ILE A 114 -8.20 17.59 5.65
C ILE A 114 -9.73 17.62 5.65
N GLN A 115 -10.31 17.99 4.52
CA GLN A 115 -11.75 17.90 4.29
C GLN A 115 -12.05 16.62 3.52
N VAL A 116 -12.57 15.62 4.22
CA VAL A 116 -12.95 14.32 3.65
C VAL A 116 -14.38 14.38 3.12
N LYS A 117 -14.61 13.82 1.93
CA LYS A 117 -15.90 13.78 1.22
C LYS A 117 -16.14 12.37 0.66
N GLY A 118 -17.27 11.74 0.99
CA GLY A 118 -17.62 10.41 0.48
C GLY A 118 -18.11 9.48 1.58
N GLY A 119 -18.05 8.16 1.36
CA GLY A 119 -18.33 7.14 2.39
C GLY A 119 -19.79 6.92 2.80
N GLY A 120 -20.77 7.63 2.19
CA GLY A 120 -22.19 7.51 2.53
C GLY A 120 -22.90 8.86 2.67
N HIS A 121 -24.13 8.86 3.23
CA HIS A 121 -24.98 10.07 3.32
C HIS A 121 -24.28 11.21 4.11
N SER A 122 -23.79 12.21 3.37
CA SER A 122 -23.57 13.60 3.78
C SER A 122 -22.58 13.92 4.92
N ASN A 123 -21.56 13.10 5.20
CA ASN A 123 -20.53 13.50 6.19
C ASN A 123 -19.31 14.12 5.51
N GLN A 124 -19.34 15.45 5.36
CA GLN A 124 -18.09 16.20 5.27
C GLN A 124 -17.43 16.20 6.65
N GLN A 125 -16.28 15.54 6.77
CA GLN A 125 -15.50 15.52 8.00
C GLN A 125 -14.25 16.40 7.83
N SER A 126 -14.04 17.29 8.79
CA SER A 126 -12.85 18.13 8.89
C SER A 126 -11.90 17.51 9.92
N ILE A 127 -10.69 17.15 9.50
CA ILE A 127 -9.67 16.55 10.36
C ILE A 127 -8.47 17.50 10.43
N LEU A 128 -8.10 17.92 11.65
CA LEU A 128 -6.86 18.65 11.88
C LEU A 128 -5.72 17.65 12.00
N VAL A 129 -4.62 17.90 11.29
CA VAL A 129 -3.47 17.00 11.28
C VAL A 129 -2.16 17.77 11.45
N ASP A 130 -1.17 17.10 12.02
CA ASP A 130 0.19 17.61 12.19
C ASP A 130 1.03 17.41 10.92
N GLY A 131 0.62 16.50 10.04
CA GLY A 131 1.27 16.31 8.76
C GLY A 131 0.48 15.46 7.77
N VAL A 132 0.88 15.56 6.51
CA VAL A 132 0.21 14.90 5.38
C VAL A 132 1.24 14.24 4.48
N LEU A 133 0.99 12.99 4.13
CA LEU A 133 1.69 12.26 3.07
C LEU A 133 0.72 12.01 1.92
N ASP A 134 0.84 12.79 0.86
CA ASP A 134 0.05 12.57 -0.35
C ASP A 134 0.83 11.63 -1.30
N LEU A 135 0.47 10.36 -1.26
CA LEU A 135 1.08 9.28 -2.04
C LEU A 135 0.23 8.91 -3.27
N ARG A 136 -0.80 9.70 -3.59
CA ARG A 136 -1.60 9.47 -4.78
C ARG A 136 -0.73 9.68 -6.01
N VAL A 137 -0.56 8.61 -6.79
CA VAL A 137 0.29 8.61 -7.97
C VAL A 137 -0.49 9.18 -9.15
N GLU A 138 -0.34 10.48 -9.42
CA GLU A 138 -0.90 11.11 -10.61
C GLU A 138 0.15 11.21 -11.74
N GLY A 139 -0.18 10.69 -12.92
CA GLY A 139 0.56 10.99 -14.16
C GLY A 139 1.94 10.34 -14.32
N MET A 140 2.25 9.23 -13.63
CA MET A 140 3.53 8.54 -13.83
C MET A 140 3.69 7.99 -15.25
N LYS A 141 4.75 8.45 -15.92
CA LYS A 141 5.18 7.99 -17.26
C LYS A 141 5.94 6.66 -17.14
N HIS A 142 5.28 5.64 -16.60
CA HIS A 142 5.80 4.29 -16.64
C HIS A 142 5.14 3.48 -17.75
N ASP A 143 5.87 2.46 -18.18
CA ASP A 143 5.38 1.52 -19.18
C ASP A 143 4.09 0.88 -18.68
N LEU A 144 3.10 0.82 -19.57
CA LEU A 144 1.89 0.05 -19.33
C LEU A 144 2.22 -1.44 -19.55
N TRP A 145 1.90 -2.23 -18.54
CA TRP A 145 1.88 -3.68 -18.60
C TRP A 145 0.44 -4.16 -18.59
N GLU A 146 0.15 -5.09 -19.48
CA GLU A 146 -1.04 -5.91 -19.42
C GLU A 146 -0.69 -7.17 -18.62
N GLY A 147 -1.68 -7.68 -17.88
CA GLY A 147 -1.52 -8.82 -17.02
C GLY A 147 -2.73 -9.74 -17.05
N GLY A 148 -2.52 -10.99 -16.64
CA GLY A 148 -3.61 -11.94 -16.54
C GLY A 148 -3.25 -13.17 -15.72
N ILE A 149 -4.31 -13.81 -15.22
CA ILE A 149 -4.23 -15.05 -14.46
C ILE A 149 -4.74 -16.20 -15.33
N ARG A 150 -4.04 -17.32 -15.35
CA ARG A 150 -4.40 -18.49 -16.16
C ARG A 150 -4.08 -19.81 -15.46
N LEU A 151 -4.69 -20.89 -15.97
CA LEU A 151 -4.31 -22.28 -15.66
C LEU A 151 -3.35 -22.84 -16.72
N GLY A 152 -2.53 -23.79 -16.29
CA GLY A 152 -1.67 -24.59 -17.17
C GLY A 152 -0.41 -23.85 -17.65
N GLU A 153 0.55 -24.58 -18.20
CA GLU A 153 1.79 -23.98 -18.70
C GLU A 153 1.66 -23.52 -20.16
N LEU A 154 2.27 -22.37 -20.46
CA LEU A 154 2.46 -21.85 -21.81
C LEU A 154 3.81 -21.16 -21.80
N LYS A 155 4.69 -21.50 -22.74
CA LYS A 155 6.07 -21.00 -22.72
C LYS A 155 6.19 -19.70 -23.51
N GLY A 156 6.96 -18.75 -22.97
CA GLY A 156 7.44 -17.59 -23.71
C GLY A 156 6.45 -16.44 -23.90
N VAL A 157 5.44 -16.33 -23.03
CA VAL A 157 4.33 -15.36 -23.16
C VAL A 157 4.48 -14.09 -22.32
N GLY A 158 5.56 -13.97 -21.56
CA GLY A 158 5.86 -12.77 -20.77
C GLY A 158 6.72 -13.08 -19.56
N ILE A 159 6.63 -12.19 -18.57
CA ILE A 159 7.17 -12.43 -17.24
C ILE A 159 6.11 -13.18 -16.43
N GLU A 160 6.49 -14.29 -15.82
CA GLU A 160 5.56 -15.20 -15.18
C GLU A 160 5.94 -15.53 -13.74
N GLY A 161 4.94 -15.85 -12.93
CA GLY A 161 5.12 -16.44 -11.62
C GLY A 161 3.99 -17.39 -11.26
N VAL A 162 4.31 -18.40 -10.46
CA VAL A 162 3.38 -19.45 -10.02
C VAL A 162 2.92 -19.13 -8.60
N ARG A 163 1.61 -18.98 -8.43
CA ARG A 163 0.97 -18.75 -7.14
C ARG A 163 0.87 -20.04 -6.33
N PRO A 164 0.64 -19.96 -5.00
CA PRO A 164 0.49 -21.15 -4.16
C PRO A 164 -0.73 -22.02 -4.52
N ASP A 165 -1.74 -21.43 -5.16
CA ASP A 165 -2.91 -22.13 -5.70
C ASP A 165 -2.67 -22.70 -7.12
N PHE A 166 -1.42 -22.74 -7.57
CA PHE A 166 -0.96 -23.20 -8.89
C PHE A 166 -1.44 -22.36 -10.08
N LEU A 167 -2.09 -21.23 -9.84
CA LEU A 167 -2.40 -20.29 -10.91
C LEU A 167 -1.14 -19.57 -11.37
N ILE A 168 -1.06 -19.33 -12.68
CA ILE A 168 0.06 -18.59 -13.28
C ILE A 168 -0.38 -17.15 -13.47
N GLU A 169 0.41 -16.25 -12.89
CA GLU A 169 0.36 -14.83 -13.15
C GLU A 169 1.33 -14.50 -14.28
N THR A 170 0.84 -13.81 -15.32
CA THR A 170 1.64 -13.44 -16.50
C THR A 170 1.50 -11.93 -16.74
N TRP A 171 2.63 -11.26 -17.01
CA TRP A 171 2.71 -9.85 -17.39
C TRP A 171 3.45 -9.67 -18.71
N TRP A 172 2.91 -8.86 -19.61
CA TRP A 172 3.47 -8.59 -20.93
C TRP A 172 3.32 -7.13 -21.35
N LYS A 173 4.09 -6.75 -22.38
CA LYS A 173 3.95 -5.47 -23.10
C LYS A 173 3.59 -5.76 -24.55
N GLY A 174 2.79 -4.88 -25.14
CA GLY A 174 2.41 -4.98 -26.55
C GLY A 174 1.27 -5.97 -26.77
N GLU A 175 1.41 -6.81 -27.80
CA GLU A 175 0.34 -7.72 -28.21
C GLU A 175 0.05 -8.81 -27.16
N GLU A 176 -1.23 -9.15 -27.05
CA GLU A 176 -1.69 -10.17 -26.12
C GLU A 176 -1.25 -11.58 -26.55
N PRO A 177 -0.78 -12.40 -25.60
CA PRO A 177 -0.61 -13.83 -25.80
C PRO A 177 -1.84 -14.53 -26.39
N THR A 178 -1.67 -15.17 -27.55
CA THR A 178 -2.73 -15.95 -28.19
C THR A 178 -2.88 -17.34 -27.58
N GLY A 179 -4.09 -17.92 -27.68
CA GLY A 179 -4.35 -19.28 -27.20
C GLY A 179 -4.44 -19.43 -25.67
N VAL A 180 -4.57 -18.32 -24.94
CA VAL A 180 -4.72 -18.32 -23.49
C VAL A 180 -6.18 -18.08 -23.10
N ASN A 181 -6.71 -18.91 -22.20
CA ASN A 181 -7.97 -18.64 -21.52
C ASN A 181 -7.69 -17.94 -20.18
N TRP A 182 -7.92 -16.62 -20.16
CA TRP A 182 -7.64 -15.79 -19.00
C TRP A 182 -8.77 -15.86 -17.98
N LEU A 183 -8.45 -16.27 -16.75
CA LEU A 183 -9.36 -16.26 -15.60
C LEU A 183 -9.63 -14.83 -15.10
N GLN A 184 -8.62 -13.97 -15.24
CA GLN A 184 -8.66 -12.57 -14.81
C GLN A 184 -7.72 -11.76 -15.70
N ARG A 185 -8.11 -10.50 -15.97
CA ARG A 185 -7.30 -9.50 -16.65
C ARG A 185 -6.90 -8.40 -15.67
N MET A 186 -5.70 -7.89 -15.85
CA MET A 186 -5.08 -6.92 -14.96
C MET A 186 -4.29 -5.91 -15.80
N GLN A 187 -4.07 -4.73 -15.23
CA GLN A 187 -3.23 -3.70 -15.82
C GLN A 187 -2.40 -3.06 -14.72
N TRP A 188 -1.14 -2.76 -15.03
CA TRP A 188 -0.22 -2.13 -14.11
C TRP A 188 0.75 -1.22 -14.83
N ARG A 189 1.17 -0.15 -14.16
CA ARG A 189 2.17 0.77 -14.69
C ARG A 189 3.40 0.74 -13.80
N GLY A 190 4.54 0.43 -14.40
CA GLY A 190 5.80 0.40 -13.68
C GLY A 190 6.94 -0.12 -14.53
N LYS A 191 8.12 -0.18 -13.92
CA LYS A 191 9.36 -0.53 -14.64
C LYS A 191 9.48 -2.04 -14.87
N ASP A 192 9.30 -2.83 -13.80
CA ASP A 192 9.50 -4.27 -13.81
C ASP A 192 8.51 -4.94 -12.85
N PRO A 193 7.58 -5.79 -13.33
CA PRO A 193 6.57 -6.40 -12.48
C PRO A 193 7.17 -7.31 -11.40
N ARG A 194 8.38 -7.85 -11.60
CA ARG A 194 9.06 -8.71 -10.61
C ARG A 194 9.44 -7.99 -9.33
N ARG A 195 9.62 -6.68 -9.41
CA ARG A 195 10.05 -5.83 -8.29
C ARG A 195 8.92 -4.96 -7.76
N SER A 196 7.71 -5.09 -8.30
CA SER A 196 6.62 -4.18 -7.97
C SER A 196 6.33 -4.13 -6.47
N MET A 197 6.23 -5.28 -5.81
CA MET A 197 5.94 -5.30 -4.37
C MET A 197 7.13 -4.82 -3.53
N SER A 198 8.35 -5.28 -3.83
CA SER A 198 9.55 -4.87 -3.10
C SER A 198 9.82 -3.38 -3.25
N ASP A 199 9.66 -2.82 -4.45
CA ASP A 199 9.85 -1.40 -4.71
C ASP A 199 8.82 -0.57 -3.92
N ASP A 200 7.55 -0.95 -3.94
CA ASP A 200 6.49 -0.27 -3.17
C ASP A 200 6.79 -0.28 -1.66
N ILE A 201 7.18 -1.44 -1.11
CA ILE A 201 7.54 -1.58 0.31
C ILE A 201 8.74 -0.69 0.65
N HIS A 202 9.83 -0.77 -0.11
CA HIS A 202 11.04 0.01 0.13
C HIS A 202 10.76 1.52 0.02
N ASN A 203 9.98 1.94 -0.98
CA ASN A 203 9.60 3.34 -1.16
C ASN A 203 8.75 3.82 0.02
N GLY A 204 7.78 3.03 0.48
CA GLY A 204 6.94 3.36 1.63
C GLY A 204 7.75 3.57 2.91
N VAL A 205 8.69 2.66 3.17
CA VAL A 205 9.64 2.75 4.30
C VAL A 205 10.51 4.02 4.19
N ALA A 206 11.09 4.27 3.02
CA ALA A 206 11.96 5.43 2.80
C ALA A 206 11.23 6.76 2.97
N ILE A 207 10.00 6.85 2.43
CA ILE A 207 9.15 8.03 2.56
C ILE A 207 8.76 8.28 4.03
N ALA A 208 8.35 7.22 4.74
CA ALA A 208 8.03 7.33 6.17
C ALA A 208 9.21 7.87 6.99
N ARG A 209 10.41 7.30 6.81
CA ARG A 209 11.60 7.73 7.54
C ARG A 209 11.98 9.18 7.21
N SER A 210 12.00 9.53 5.94
CA SER A 210 12.29 10.91 5.50
C SER A 210 11.28 11.91 6.09
N PHE A 211 9.99 11.55 6.09
CA PHE A 211 8.93 12.36 6.69
C PHE A 211 9.15 12.56 8.19
N LEU A 212 9.54 11.52 8.93
CA LEU A 212 9.83 11.59 10.36
C LEU A 212 11.16 12.30 10.71
N GLU A 213 12.02 12.55 9.73
CA GLU A 213 13.27 13.29 9.92
C GLU A 213 13.09 14.80 9.66
N HIS A 214 12.28 15.18 8.66
CA HIS A 214 12.19 16.56 8.17
C HIS A 214 11.02 17.35 8.73
N ASN A 215 10.04 16.71 9.38
CA ASN A 215 8.89 17.41 9.92
C ASN A 215 9.23 17.92 11.34
N ASP A 216 9.06 19.21 11.61
CA ASP A 216 9.21 19.82 12.96
C ASP A 216 8.25 19.21 13.99
N ALA A 217 7.15 18.63 13.49
CA ALA A 217 6.32 17.72 14.24
C ALA A 217 7.22 16.66 14.88
N ALA A 218 8.11 15.97 14.15
CA ALA A 218 9.02 14.97 14.71
C ALA A 218 9.86 15.46 15.90
N GLU A 219 10.26 16.73 15.93
CA GLU A 219 10.96 17.29 17.10
C GLU A 219 10.01 17.53 18.30
N THR A 220 8.77 17.93 18.04
CA THR A 220 7.68 18.01 19.03
C THR A 220 7.19 16.61 19.48
N LEU A 221 7.23 15.63 18.57
CA LEU A 221 6.86 14.23 18.72
C LEU A 221 7.92 13.46 19.54
N ARG A 222 9.21 13.75 19.31
CA ARG A 222 10.35 13.20 20.07
C ARG A 222 10.47 13.83 21.47
N ARG A 223 10.03 15.09 21.67
CA ARG A 223 10.05 15.78 22.98
C ARG A 223 8.90 15.40 23.92
N GLY A 224 7.97 14.53 23.50
CA GLY A 224 6.81 14.09 24.29
C GLY A 224 7.12 13.27 25.56
N VAL A 225 8.39 12.89 25.79
CA VAL A 225 8.84 12.26 27.05
C VAL A 225 9.96 13.08 27.68
N LYS A 226 9.58 14.20 28.30
CA LYS A 226 10.33 14.74 29.44
C LYS A 226 9.36 15.01 30.57
N HIS A 227 9.23 14.04 31.46
CA HIS A 227 8.90 14.36 32.84
C HIS A 227 10.10 15.09 33.46
N ALA A 228 9.87 16.30 33.94
CA ALA A 228 10.55 16.86 35.11
C ALA A 228 9.44 17.63 35.86
N THR A 229 8.78 17.02 36.85
CA THR A 229 9.12 17.09 38.28
C THR A 229 9.62 18.47 38.70
N SER A 230 8.79 19.10 39.55
CA SER A 230 8.97 20.31 40.39
C SER A 230 10.22 21.15 40.21
#